data_AF-A0A9D5RLA3-F1
#
_entry.id   AF-A0A9D5RLA3-F1
#
_cell.length_a   1.000
_cell.length_b   1.000
_cell.length_c   1.000
_cell.angle_alpha   90.00
_cell.angle_beta   90.00
_cell.angle_gamma   90.00
#
_symmetry.space_group_name_H-M   'P 1'
#
loop_
_entity.id
_entity.type
_entity.pdbx_description
1 polymer ?
#
loop_
_entity_poly.entity_id
_entity_poly.type
_entity_poly.pdbx_seq_one_letter_code
_entity_poly.pdbx_strand_id
1 'polypeptide(L)'
;MSDTLDLQKTSEYILSQDATRDYTDEEIIELEETVNKLITQYTWPKVYETWIEYLHTKCKTDADVVNFAQNYFDYARDRHIPDPIHFIAYLHYRVNTLENDDAMQIFDSLAISVLENAGLLDMMQNPLYTAERDPRIQAEIGIIKAQEQ
;
A
#
# COMPACT_ATOMS: atom_id res chain seq x y z
N MET A 1 -18.11 12.81 23.55
CA MET A 1 -18.67 13.07 22.20
C MET A 1 -18.04 12.03 21.29
N SER A 2 -18.84 11.28 20.53
CA SER A 2 -18.28 10.36 19.53
C SER A 2 -17.85 11.22 18.35
N ASP A 3 -16.56 11.58 18.30
CA ASP A 3 -15.98 12.26 17.15
C ASP A 3 -15.96 11.25 16.01
N THR A 4 -17.03 11.29 15.22
CA THR A 4 -17.24 10.47 14.04
C THR A 4 -16.19 10.89 13.00
N LEU A 5 -15.35 9.95 12.57
CA LEU A 5 -14.33 10.23 11.56
C LEU A 5 -14.99 10.39 10.18
N ASP A 6 -14.48 11.31 9.38
CA ASP A 6 -14.84 11.45 7.97
C ASP A 6 -13.94 10.53 7.15
N LEU A 7 -14.53 9.54 6.45
CA LEU A 7 -13.76 8.50 5.79
C LEU A 7 -12.71 9.04 4.83
N GLN A 8 -13.09 9.99 3.98
CA GLN A 8 -12.23 10.51 2.93
C GLN A 8 -11.16 11.42 3.52
N LYS A 9 -11.54 12.39 4.35
CA LYS A 9 -10.59 13.34 4.93
C LYS A 9 -9.61 12.67 5.87
N THR A 10 -10.06 11.70 6.66
CA THR A 10 -9.17 10.98 7.57
C THR A 10 -8.22 10.06 6.78
N SER A 11 -8.68 9.38 5.73
CA SER A 11 -7.79 8.59 4.86
C SER A 11 -6.75 9.47 4.16
N GLU A 12 -7.16 10.62 3.61
CA GLU A 12 -6.25 11.59 2.99
C GLU A 12 -5.22 12.10 4.00
N TYR A 13 -5.63 12.44 5.23
CA TYR A 13 -4.72 12.87 6.28
C TYR A 13 -3.65 11.81 6.59
N ILE A 14 -4.07 10.55 6.81
CA ILE A 14 -3.15 9.43 7.09
C ILE A 14 -2.18 9.24 5.93
N LEU A 15 -2.68 9.13 4.70
CA LEU A 15 -1.87 8.82 3.52
C LEU A 15 -1.01 9.99 3.01
N SER A 16 -1.28 11.20 3.50
CA SER A 16 -0.45 12.39 3.24
C SER A 16 0.68 12.59 4.25
N GLN A 17 0.72 11.80 5.33
CA GLN A 17 1.83 11.84 6.28
C GLN A 17 3.13 11.44 5.58
N ASP A 18 4.20 12.18 5.84
CA ASP A 18 5.55 11.86 5.36
C ASP A 18 6.06 10.65 6.13
N ALA A 19 6.02 9.47 5.52
CA ALA A 19 6.41 8.23 6.18
C ALA A 19 7.91 8.14 6.49
N THR A 20 8.73 9.08 6.00
CA THR A 20 10.16 9.17 6.33
C THR A 20 10.44 10.10 7.50
N ARG A 21 9.43 10.83 7.98
CA ARG A 21 9.56 11.71 9.13
C ARG A 21 9.79 10.90 10.41
N ASP A 22 10.70 11.39 11.24
CA ASP A 22 10.89 10.90 12.60
C ASP A 22 9.74 11.38 13.49
N TYR A 23 8.72 10.53 13.64
CA TYR A 23 7.58 10.77 14.53
C TYR A 23 7.91 10.37 15.96
N THR A 24 7.36 11.10 16.92
CA THR A 24 7.40 10.67 18.32
C THR A 24 6.53 9.42 18.53
N ASP A 25 6.84 8.62 19.55
CA ASP A 25 6.02 7.45 19.93
C ASP A 25 4.54 7.83 20.13
N GLU A 26 4.27 9.00 20.72
CA GLU A 26 2.91 9.51 20.94
C GLU A 26 2.19 9.80 19.60
N GLU A 27 2.87 10.43 18.63
CA GLU A 27 2.29 10.68 17.30
C GLU A 27 2.02 9.38 16.53
N ILE A 28 2.89 8.38 16.64
CA ILE A 28 2.70 7.06 16.03
C ILE A 28 1.46 6.39 16.62
N ILE A 29 1.34 6.38 17.95
CA ILE A 29 0.17 5.82 18.65
C ILE A 29 -1.11 6.52 18.20
N GLU A 30 -1.12 7.85 18.11
CA GLU A 30 -2.29 8.60 17.66
C GLU A 30 -2.70 8.24 16.22
N LEU A 31 -1.74 8.07 15.31
CA LEU A 31 -2.00 7.65 13.94
C LEU A 31 -2.55 6.22 13.87
N GLU A 32 -1.95 5.27 14.61
CA GLU A 32 -2.42 3.89 14.70
C GLU A 32 -3.84 3.80 15.28
N GLU A 33 -4.12 4.55 16.35
CA GLU A 33 -5.46 4.65 16.93
C GLU A 33 -6.46 5.25 15.94
N THR A 34 -6.04 6.26 15.17
CA THR A 34 -6.87 6.88 14.14
C THR A 34 -7.22 5.89 13.03
N VAL A 35 -6.24 5.13 12.52
CA VAL A 35 -6.46 4.05 11.54
C VAL A 35 -7.42 3.00 12.10
N ASN A 36 -7.16 2.50 13.32
CA ASN A 36 -7.98 1.47 13.94
C ASN A 36 -9.42 1.92 14.18
N LYS A 37 -9.61 3.17 14.61
CA LYS A 37 -10.93 3.78 14.77
C LYS A 37 -11.64 3.93 13.42
N LEU A 38 -10.93 4.36 12.37
CA LEU A 38 -11.49 4.50 11.03
C LEU A 38 -11.99 3.16 10.48
N ILE A 39 -11.17 2.11 10.62
CA ILE A 39 -11.52 0.74 10.21
C ILE A 39 -12.68 0.19 11.04
N THR A 40 -12.70 0.44 12.34
CA THR A 40 -13.82 0.04 13.21
C THR A 40 -15.12 0.71 12.79
N GLN A 41 -15.05 1.97 12.37
CA GLN A 41 -16.23 2.76 11.98
C GLN A 41 -16.77 2.39 10.59
N TYR A 42 -15.90 2.13 9.61
CA TYR A 42 -16.30 1.94 8.20
C TYR A 42 -16.06 0.55 7.62
N THR A 43 -15.42 -0.35 8.37
CA THR A 43 -14.87 -1.64 7.93
C THR A 43 -13.65 -1.52 7.01
N TRP A 44 -12.77 -2.53 7.05
CA TRP A 44 -11.56 -2.55 6.23
C TRP A 44 -11.82 -2.45 4.72
N PRO A 45 -12.76 -3.21 4.10
CA PRO A 45 -13.00 -3.11 2.66
C PRO A 45 -13.31 -1.68 2.19
N LYS A 46 -14.09 -0.91 2.97
CA LYS A 46 -14.43 0.47 2.64
C LYS A 46 -13.23 1.42 2.78
N VAL A 47 -12.41 1.21 3.80
CA VAL A 47 -11.16 1.96 3.99
C VAL A 47 -10.19 1.66 2.86
N TYR A 48 -10.00 0.39 2.52
CA TYR A 48 -9.16 -0.05 1.40
C TYR A 48 -9.58 0.59 0.08
N GLU A 49 -10.86 0.55 -0.28
CA GLU A 49 -11.38 1.23 -1.48
C GLU A 49 -10.99 2.72 -1.51
N THR A 50 -11.12 3.40 -0.38
CA THR A 50 -10.79 4.83 -0.25
C THR A 50 -9.29 5.08 -0.40
N TRP A 51 -8.47 4.18 0.14
CA TRP A 51 -7.01 4.28 0.04
C TRP A 51 -6.53 4.01 -1.39
N ILE A 52 -7.12 3.05 -2.10
CA ILE A 52 -6.84 2.82 -3.52
C ILE A 52 -7.30 4.01 -4.37
N GLU A 53 -8.47 4.60 -4.07
CA GLU A 53 -8.89 5.83 -4.73
C GLU A 53 -7.87 6.96 -4.54
N TYR A 54 -7.32 7.13 -3.33
CA TYR A 54 -6.25 8.09 -3.07
C TYR A 54 -5.00 7.81 -3.93
N LEU A 55 -4.54 6.56 -3.97
CA LEU A 55 -3.40 6.15 -4.77
C LEU A 55 -3.59 6.47 -6.27
N HIS A 56 -4.78 6.26 -6.82
CA HIS A 56 -5.07 6.51 -8.23
C HIS A 56 -5.29 8.00 -8.53
N THR A 57 -5.97 8.72 -7.62
CA THR A 57 -6.44 10.08 -7.90
C THR A 57 -5.52 11.18 -7.35
N LYS A 58 -4.71 10.92 -6.32
CA LYS A 58 -3.89 11.91 -5.62
C LYS A 58 -2.39 11.68 -5.77
N CYS A 59 -1.91 10.43 -5.80
CA CYS A 59 -0.49 10.15 -5.99
C CYS A 59 -0.10 10.35 -7.46
N LYS A 60 0.55 11.47 -7.79
CA LYS A 60 0.88 11.85 -9.18
C LYS A 60 2.36 11.75 -9.52
N THR A 61 3.21 11.66 -8.50
CA THR A 61 4.66 11.49 -8.64
C THR A 61 5.09 10.15 -8.06
N ASP A 62 6.29 9.70 -8.44
CA ASP A 62 6.90 8.49 -7.87
C ASP A 62 7.02 8.60 -6.34
N ALA A 63 7.39 9.78 -5.84
CA ALA A 63 7.48 10.05 -4.40
C ALA A 63 6.13 9.86 -3.69
N ASP A 64 5.02 10.32 -4.28
CA ASP A 64 3.70 10.14 -3.69
C ASP A 64 3.31 8.66 -3.60
N VAL A 65 3.68 7.86 -4.61
CA VAL A 65 3.38 6.41 -4.66
C VAL A 65 4.23 5.66 -3.65
N VAL A 66 5.51 6.00 -3.51
CA VAL A 66 6.41 5.44 -2.50
C VAL A 66 5.91 5.78 -1.09
N ASN A 67 5.56 7.04 -0.83
CA ASN A 67 5.02 7.46 0.46
C ASN A 67 3.70 6.75 0.80
N PHE A 68 2.83 6.56 -0.20
CA PHE A 68 1.62 5.75 -0.04
C PHE A 68 1.96 4.31 0.35
N ALA A 69 2.92 3.68 -0.34
CA ALA A 69 3.31 2.30 -0.06
C ALA A 69 3.91 2.13 1.34
N GLN A 70 4.67 3.11 1.82
CA GLN A 70 5.20 3.12 3.19
C GLN A 70 4.07 3.21 4.23
N ASN A 71 3.17 4.20 4.10
CA ASN A 71 2.02 4.31 5.00
C ASN A 71 1.12 3.05 4.95
N TYR A 72 0.90 2.49 3.76
CA TYR A 72 0.17 1.22 3.63
C TYR A 72 0.89 0.09 4.36
N PHE A 73 2.22 0.02 4.23
CA PHE A 73 3.03 -1.00 4.88
C PHE A 73 2.94 -0.93 6.41
N ASP A 74 2.92 0.27 6.96
CA ASP A 74 2.86 0.45 8.41
C ASP A 74 1.48 0.13 8.99
N TYR A 75 0.42 0.50 8.27
CA TYR A 75 -0.94 0.48 8.83
C TYR A 75 -1.83 -0.66 8.31
N ALA A 76 -1.45 -1.32 7.21
CA ALA A 76 -2.33 -2.23 6.50
C ALA A 76 -1.65 -3.44 5.81
N ARG A 77 -0.32 -3.62 5.93
CA ARG A 77 0.39 -4.75 5.26
C ARG A 77 -0.15 -6.14 5.60
N ASP A 78 -0.70 -6.27 6.81
CA ASP A 78 -1.19 -7.53 7.37
C ASP A 78 -2.66 -7.81 7.00
N ARG A 79 -3.32 -6.88 6.30
CA ARG A 79 -4.74 -6.96 5.98
C ARG A 79 -4.96 -7.63 4.63
N HIS A 80 -5.93 -8.54 4.61
CA HIS A 80 -6.36 -9.19 3.37
C HIS A 80 -7.00 -8.18 2.39
N ILE A 81 -6.65 -8.28 1.11
CA ILE A 81 -7.19 -7.46 0.03
C ILE A 81 -7.66 -8.34 -1.13
N PRO A 82 -8.67 -7.90 -1.92
CA PRO A 82 -9.28 -8.75 -2.94
C PRO A 82 -8.33 -9.10 -4.09
N ASP A 83 -7.50 -8.15 -4.54
CA ASP A 83 -6.66 -8.30 -5.74
C ASP A 83 -5.18 -8.00 -5.45
N PRO A 84 -4.49 -8.85 -4.67
CA PRO A 84 -3.13 -8.58 -4.19
C PRO A 84 -2.10 -8.50 -5.31
N ILE A 85 -2.24 -9.30 -6.37
CA ILE A 85 -1.37 -9.26 -7.55
C ILE A 85 -1.52 -7.93 -8.29
N HIS A 86 -2.76 -7.48 -8.51
CA HIS A 86 -3.03 -6.21 -9.18
C HIS A 86 -2.50 -5.03 -8.37
N PHE A 87 -2.71 -5.02 -7.05
CA PHE A 87 -2.21 -3.97 -6.17
C PHE A 87 -0.69 -3.81 -6.27
N ILE A 88 0.07 -4.90 -6.15
CA ILE A 88 1.54 -4.86 -6.26
C ILE A 88 1.99 -4.50 -7.68
N ALA A 89 1.36 -5.08 -8.70
CA ALA A 89 1.66 -4.77 -10.10
C ALA A 89 1.45 -3.29 -10.43
N TYR A 90 0.39 -2.68 -9.89
CA TYR A 90 0.12 -1.27 -10.09
C TYR A 90 1.21 -0.37 -9.50
N LEU A 91 1.77 -0.69 -8.33
CA LEU A 91 2.90 0.04 -7.75
C LEU A 91 4.13 0.00 -8.67
N HIS A 92 4.51 -1.19 -9.14
CA HIS A 92 5.63 -1.38 -10.08
C HIS A 92 5.36 -0.81 -11.49
N TYR A 93 4.10 -0.67 -11.88
CA TYR A 93 3.74 0.04 -13.11
C TYR A 93 3.95 1.56 -12.96
N ARG A 94 3.59 2.10 -11.79
CA ARG A 94 3.59 3.54 -11.52
C ARG A 94 4.99 4.11 -11.27
N VAL A 95 5.91 3.32 -10.74
CA VAL A 95 7.27 3.76 -10.38
C VAL A 95 8.29 2.83 -10.99
N ASN A 96 9.31 3.41 -11.66
CA ASN A 96 10.44 2.66 -12.16
C ASN A 96 11.39 2.32 -11.00
N THR A 97 11.26 1.12 -10.44
CA THR A 97 12.06 0.62 -9.31
C THR A 97 13.56 0.52 -9.61
N LEU A 98 13.97 0.44 -10.88
CA LEU A 98 15.38 0.45 -11.28
C LEU A 98 16.07 1.81 -11.06
N GLU A 99 15.29 2.89 -10.94
CA GLU A 99 15.79 4.25 -10.75
C GLU A 99 15.39 4.83 -9.38
N ASN A 100 14.73 4.02 -8.54
CA ASN A 100 14.21 4.43 -7.24
C ASN A 100 14.42 3.31 -6.21
N ASP A 101 15.53 3.40 -5.47
CA ASP A 101 15.94 2.39 -4.47
C ASP A 101 14.91 2.25 -3.34
N ASP A 102 14.28 3.34 -2.91
CA ASP A 102 13.26 3.32 -1.86
C ASP A 102 12.02 2.56 -2.33
N ALA A 103 11.59 2.80 -3.57
CA ALA A 103 10.49 2.06 -4.19
C ALA A 103 10.80 0.56 -4.29
N MET A 104 12.02 0.21 -4.73
CA MET A 104 12.43 -1.19 -4.82
C MET A 104 12.31 -1.91 -3.47
N GLN A 105 12.80 -1.29 -2.39
CA GLN A 105 12.78 -1.91 -1.06
C GLN A 105 11.35 -2.03 -0.49
N ILE A 106 10.56 -0.96 -0.55
CA ILE A 106 9.23 -0.98 0.06
C ILE A 106 8.25 -1.83 -0.75
N PHE A 107 8.32 -1.84 -2.08
CA PHE A 107 7.42 -2.65 -2.90
C PHE A 107 7.70 -4.14 -2.74
N ASP A 108 8.95 -4.57 -2.65
CA ASP A 108 9.28 -5.98 -2.36
C ASP A 108 8.79 -6.38 -0.96
N SER A 109 9.03 -5.55 0.05
CA SER A 109 8.58 -5.80 1.43
C SER A 109 7.05 -5.90 1.52
N LEU A 110 6.36 -5.01 0.81
CA LEU A 110 4.91 -5.00 0.76
C LEU A 110 4.37 -6.20 -0.04
N ALA A 111 5.01 -6.56 -1.16
CA ALA A 111 4.65 -7.73 -1.94
C ALA A 111 4.76 -9.01 -1.12
N ILE A 112 5.83 -9.17 -0.34
CA ILE A 112 5.98 -10.31 0.56
C ILE A 112 4.80 -10.37 1.53
N SER A 113 4.56 -9.28 2.25
CA SER A 113 3.51 -9.22 3.27
C SER A 113 2.12 -9.50 2.68
N VAL A 114 1.76 -8.81 1.60
CA VAL A 114 0.44 -8.89 0.96
C VAL A 114 0.21 -10.27 0.34
N LEU A 115 1.21 -10.83 -0.34
CA LEU A 115 1.07 -12.12 -1.01
C LEU A 115 1.11 -13.29 -0.04
N GLU A 116 1.90 -13.25 1.02
CA GLU A 116 1.86 -14.26 2.08
C GLU A 116 0.50 -14.26 2.78
N ASN A 117 -0.05 -13.10 3.12
CA ASN A 117 -1.39 -12.99 3.72
C ASN A 117 -2.51 -13.45 2.79
N ALA A 118 -2.31 -13.37 1.48
CA ALA A 118 -3.22 -13.92 0.48
C ALA A 118 -3.02 -15.42 0.23
N GLY A 119 -2.02 -16.06 0.83
CA GLY A 119 -1.65 -17.45 0.56
C GLY A 119 -1.07 -17.68 -0.85
N LEU A 120 -0.54 -16.62 -1.46
CA LEU A 120 0.02 -16.61 -2.82
C LEU A 120 1.55 -16.69 -2.85
N LEU A 121 2.18 -16.61 -1.68
CA LEU A 121 3.62 -16.73 -1.45
C LEU A 121 3.86 -17.49 -0.15
N ASP A 122 4.94 -18.25 -0.11
CA ASP A 122 5.49 -18.87 1.10
C ASP A 122 7.00 -18.62 1.09
N MET A 123 7.47 -17.72 1.96
CA MET A 123 8.89 -17.36 2.02
C MET A 123 9.79 -18.51 2.50
N MET A 124 9.25 -19.54 3.17
CA MET A 124 10.03 -20.74 3.49
C MET A 124 10.36 -21.55 2.23
N GLN A 125 9.46 -21.56 1.24
CA GLN A 125 9.66 -22.23 -0.05
C GLN A 125 10.40 -21.35 -1.06
N ASN A 126 10.22 -20.02 -0.97
CA ASN A 126 10.84 -19.06 -1.87
C ASN A 126 11.54 -17.92 -1.10
N PRO A 127 12.66 -18.20 -0.40
CA PRO A 127 13.34 -17.21 0.43
C PRO A 127 14.04 -16.09 -0.35
N LEU A 128 14.16 -16.23 -1.67
CA LEU A 128 14.76 -15.24 -2.58
C LEU A 128 13.70 -14.58 -3.47
N TYR A 129 12.45 -14.55 -3.01
CA TYR A 129 11.36 -13.89 -3.72
C TYR A 129 11.66 -12.40 -3.93
N THR A 130 11.31 -11.90 -5.12
CA THR A 130 11.32 -10.49 -5.50
C THR A 130 10.12 -10.25 -6.41
N ALA A 131 9.38 -9.16 -6.20
CA ALA A 131 8.16 -8.86 -6.95
C ALA A 131 8.46 -8.59 -8.44
N GLU A 132 9.60 -7.97 -8.74
CA GLU A 132 10.05 -7.73 -10.12
C GLU A 132 10.20 -9.02 -10.94
N ARG A 133 10.47 -10.16 -10.30
CA ARG A 133 10.66 -11.44 -10.98
C ARG A 133 9.42 -12.33 -10.94
N ASP A 134 8.35 -11.93 -10.23
CA ASP A 134 7.13 -12.72 -10.19
C ASP A 134 6.40 -12.63 -11.55
N PRO A 135 6.23 -13.75 -12.28
CA PRO A 135 5.61 -13.74 -13.60
C PRO A 135 4.14 -13.27 -13.55
N ARG A 136 3.44 -13.41 -12.42
CA ARG A 136 2.06 -12.93 -12.24
C ARG A 136 2.03 -11.41 -12.19
N ILE A 137 2.98 -10.81 -11.47
CA ILE A 137 3.15 -9.36 -11.40
C ILE A 137 3.53 -8.80 -12.77
N GLN A 138 4.49 -9.41 -13.46
CA GLN A 138 4.91 -8.97 -14.80
C GLN A 138 3.79 -9.07 -15.84
N ALA A 139 3.00 -10.14 -15.81
CA ALA A 139 1.84 -10.29 -16.69
C ALA A 139 0.80 -9.19 -16.43
N GLU A 140 0.50 -8.90 -15.17
CA GLU A 140 -0.47 -7.89 -14.76
C GLU A 140 -0.02 -6.47 -15.12
N ILE A 141 1.27 -6.14 -14.97
CA ILE A 141 1.84 -4.87 -15.47
C ILE A 141 1.59 -4.72 -16.98
N GLY A 142 1.72 -5.81 -17.74
CA GLY A 142 1.43 -5.83 -19.17
C GLY A 142 -0.04 -5.52 -19.48
N ILE A 143 -0.97 -6.02 -18.67
CA ILE A 143 -2.41 -5.75 -18.79
C ILE A 143 -2.71 -4.27 -18.49
N ILE A 144 -2.18 -3.74 -17.38
CA ILE A 144 -2.35 -2.33 -16.98
C ILE A 144 -1.86 -1.40 -18.09
N LYS A 145 -0.66 -1.65 -18.62
CA LYS A 145 -0.08 -0.88 -19.74
C LYS A 145 -0.96 -0.86 -20.99
N ALA A 146 -1.70 -1.94 -21.26
CA ALA A 146 -2.58 -2.02 -22.42
C ALA A 146 -3.94 -1.32 -22.22
N GLN A 147 -4.36 -1.10 -20.97
CA GLN A 147 -5.61 -0.41 -20.63
C GLN A 147 -5.46 1.11 -20.59
N GLU A 148 -4.26 1.62 -20.31
CA GLU A 148 -3.95 3.05 -20.23
C GLU A 148 -3.39 3.66 -21.53
N GLN A 149 -3.27 2.85 -22.61
CA GLN A 149 -2.93 3.30 -23.97
C GLN A 149 -4.18 3.59 -24.80
#